data_AF-A0A355G731-F1
#
_entry.id   AF-A0A355G731-F1
#
_cell.length_a   1.000
_cell.length_b   1.000
_cell.length_c   1.000
_cell.angle_alpha   90.00
_cell.angle_beta   90.00
_cell.angle_gamma   90.00
#
_symmetry.space_group_name_H-M   'P 1'
#
loop_
_entity.id
_entity.type
_entity.pdbx_description
1 polymer ?
#
loop_
_entity_poly.entity_id
_entity_poly.type
_entity_poly.pdbx_seq_one_letter_code
_entity_poly.pdbx_strand_id
1 'polypeptide(L)'
;MQTRQTRQPRPQRNGFSLLELVVVLFVIALLVALTLPVQEHARASSRKLSCLNNMRNIGLAMVNFSSGANSELPLLVDPNQRVSSDEAPNANASHDDLTWCTTLLPFLDNVGFRQRWDAAANLAAEPSTNADAIAQLAALNAIRFPVFTCPDDESAIDRGALSYVVNIGYVTANYNKTGVYYDASTGVGHHPAGDGGLDGDPATTDDIPVKFASGVFWRPFTSRMSLDFISEGDGISQTLMLSENLQAGSWADQDTGSLGFGIDLQGVSPSGSTTLKLPAGFDLKNTTNSTDSRIGSNLKAKKGQAWRPSSNHPSGAVNVIF
;
A
#
# COMPACT_ATOMS: atom_id res chain seq x y z
N MET A 1 -0.09 82.13 53.86
CA MET A 1 0.07 81.88 52.40
C MET A 1 -0.40 80.46 52.11
N GLN A 2 -1.56 80.27 51.47
CA GLN A 2 -2.02 78.97 50.99
C GLN A 2 -1.84 78.92 49.47
N THR A 3 -0.95 78.05 49.01
CA THR A 3 -0.70 77.79 47.59
C THR A 3 -1.86 76.99 47.00
N ARG A 4 -2.59 77.60 46.06
CA ARG A 4 -3.72 77.02 45.33
C ARG A 4 -3.16 76.02 44.30
N GLN A 5 -3.24 74.71 44.59
CA GLN A 5 -2.93 73.67 43.60
C GLN A 5 -4.05 73.61 42.55
N THR A 6 -3.73 73.97 41.32
CA THR A 6 -4.60 73.81 40.15
C THR A 6 -4.56 72.34 39.70
N ARG A 7 -5.71 71.64 39.79
CA ARG A 7 -5.86 70.28 39.24
C ARG A 7 -5.70 70.34 37.72
N GLN A 8 -4.68 69.68 37.18
CA GLN A 8 -4.56 69.48 35.73
C GLN A 8 -5.68 68.56 35.23
N PRO A 9 -6.35 68.89 34.10
CA PRO A 9 -7.38 68.05 33.52
C PRO A 9 -6.76 66.73 33.03
N ARG A 10 -7.35 65.59 33.41
CA ARG A 10 -6.99 64.28 32.85
C ARG A 10 -7.38 64.28 31.36
N PRO A 11 -6.50 63.82 30.45
CA PRO A 11 -6.85 63.73 29.04
C PRO A 11 -8.09 62.84 28.89
N GLN A 12 -9.14 63.37 28.24
CA GLN A 12 -10.33 62.60 27.90
C GLN A 12 -9.90 61.44 27.00
N ARG A 13 -10.23 60.22 27.43
CA ARG A 13 -10.07 59.04 26.57
C ARG A 13 -11.07 59.17 25.44
N ASN A 14 -10.59 59.38 24.22
CA ASN A 14 -11.43 59.34 23.02
C ASN A 14 -12.05 57.94 22.93
N GLY A 15 -13.38 57.87 23.01
CA GLY A 15 -14.12 56.64 22.77
C GLY A 15 -14.04 56.26 21.30
N PHE A 16 -14.04 54.96 21.02
CA PHE A 16 -14.01 54.42 19.66
C PHE A 16 -15.20 54.95 18.86
N SER A 17 -14.95 55.53 17.68
CA SER A 17 -16.02 55.99 16.81
C SER A 17 -16.70 54.80 16.12
N LEU A 18 -18.00 54.94 15.84
CA LEU A 18 -18.76 53.94 15.09
C LEU A 18 -18.13 53.68 13.71
N LEU A 19 -17.54 54.73 13.10
CA LEU A 19 -16.82 54.64 11.83
C LEU A 19 -15.58 53.74 11.94
N GLU A 20 -14.74 53.93 12.96
CA GLU A 20 -13.53 53.11 13.16
C GLU A 20 -13.89 51.62 13.32
N LEU A 21 -14.97 51.32 14.04
CA LEU A 21 -15.43 49.94 14.20
C LEU A 21 -15.91 49.34 12.88
N VAL A 22 -16.65 50.11 12.09
CA VAL A 22 -17.16 49.66 10.79
C VAL A 22 -16.03 49.41 9.79
N VAL A 23 -15.02 50.28 9.74
CA VAL A 23 -13.86 50.09 8.85
C VAL A 23 -13.08 48.83 9.22
N VAL A 24 -12.88 48.57 10.51
CA VAL A 24 -12.18 47.36 10.96
C VAL A 24 -12.96 46.10 10.56
N LEU A 25 -14.27 46.08 10.79
CA LEU A 25 -15.10 44.95 10.38
C LEU A 25 -15.13 44.77 8.87
N PHE A 26 -15.14 45.88 8.11
CA PHE A 26 -15.07 45.84 6.65
C PHE A 26 -13.76 45.23 6.15
N VAL A 27 -12.62 45.61 6.72
CA VAL A 27 -11.31 45.04 6.38
C VAL A 27 -11.24 43.56 6.75
N ILE A 28 -11.74 43.17 7.94
CA ILE A 28 -11.78 41.75 8.34
C ILE A 28 -12.65 40.94 7.38
N ALA A 29 -13.84 41.45 7.02
CA ALA A 29 -14.74 40.77 6.08
C ALA A 29 -14.10 40.60 4.69
N LEU A 30 -13.38 41.62 4.21
CA LEU A 30 -12.63 41.55 2.94
C LEU A 30 -11.51 40.50 3.01
N LEU A 31 -10.72 40.48 4.08
CA LEU A 31 -9.64 39.51 4.26
C LEU A 31 -10.17 38.08 4.34
N VAL A 32 -11.29 37.85 5.04
CA VAL A 32 -11.95 36.54 5.12
C VAL A 32 -12.49 36.12 3.74
N ALA A 33 -13.13 37.04 3.01
CA ALA A 33 -13.65 36.78 1.67
C ALA A 33 -12.55 36.35 0.68
N LEU A 34 -11.34 36.91 0.81
CA LEU A 34 -10.19 36.57 -0.03
C LEU A 34 -9.48 35.27 0.40
N THR A 35 -9.58 34.86 1.66
CA THR A 35 -8.87 33.68 2.19
C THR A 35 -9.68 32.38 2.11
N LEU A 36 -11.00 32.44 2.04
CA LEU A 36 -11.87 31.25 1.94
C LEU A 36 -11.68 30.40 0.65
N PRO A 37 -11.59 30.96 -0.57
CA PRO A 37 -11.59 30.14 -1.80
C PRO A 37 -10.29 29.34 -2.01
N VAL A 38 -9.19 29.71 -1.34
CA VAL A 38 -7.86 29.10 -1.54
C VAL A 38 -7.69 27.80 -0.74
N GLN A 39 -8.59 27.49 0.19
CA GLN A 39 -8.37 26.44 1.19
C GLN A 39 -8.39 25.02 0.60
N GLU A 40 -9.05 24.79 -0.54
CA GLU A 40 -9.17 23.45 -1.13
C GLU A 40 -7.86 22.95 -1.77
N HIS A 41 -7.10 23.83 -2.42
CA HIS A 41 -5.79 23.48 -2.97
C HIS A 41 -4.76 23.20 -1.87
N ALA A 42 -4.82 23.96 -0.78
CA ALA A 42 -3.97 23.75 0.39
C ALA A 42 -4.28 22.41 1.07
N ARG A 43 -5.57 22.06 1.22
CA ARG A 43 -6.00 20.78 1.80
C ARG A 43 -5.58 19.60 0.93
N ALA A 44 -5.77 19.67 -0.39
CA ALA A 44 -5.34 18.62 -1.31
C ALA A 44 -3.82 18.40 -1.27
N SER A 45 -3.03 19.48 -1.20
CA SER A 45 -1.57 19.39 -1.10
C SER A 45 -1.13 18.77 0.24
N SER A 46 -1.82 19.08 1.33
CA SER A 46 -1.56 18.48 2.66
C SER A 46 -1.86 16.98 2.69
N ARG A 47 -2.95 16.54 2.05
CA ARG A 47 -3.28 15.11 1.94
C ARG A 47 -2.23 14.36 1.12
N LYS A 48 -1.80 14.91 -0.03
CA LYS A 48 -0.68 14.35 -0.80
C LYS A 48 0.61 14.26 0.00
N LEU A 49 0.97 15.32 0.73
CA LEU A 49 2.15 15.32 1.59
C LEU A 49 2.06 14.24 2.68
N SER A 50 0.87 14.04 3.25
CA SER A 50 0.62 12.95 4.19
C SER A 50 0.84 11.58 3.55
N CYS A 51 0.35 11.36 2.31
CA CYS A 51 0.59 10.10 1.60
C CYS A 51 2.08 9.86 1.32
N LEU A 52 2.81 10.88 0.86
CA LEU A 52 4.25 10.81 0.65
C LEU A 52 5.03 10.51 1.93
N ASN A 53 4.66 11.12 3.06
CA ASN A 53 5.29 10.85 4.34
C ASN A 53 5.02 9.42 4.83
N ASN A 54 3.79 8.93 4.65
CA ASN A 54 3.43 7.54 4.96
C ASN A 54 4.27 6.56 4.14
N MET A 55 4.32 6.75 2.81
CA MET A 55 5.17 5.93 1.94
C MET A 55 6.63 5.99 2.36
N ARG A 56 7.16 7.19 2.65
CA ARG A 56 8.55 7.35 3.11
C ARG A 56 8.82 6.57 4.40
N ASN A 57 7.90 6.59 5.35
CA ASN A 57 8.02 5.82 6.59
C ASN A 57 8.02 4.31 6.30
N ILE A 58 7.19 3.84 5.37
CA ILE A 58 7.19 2.44 4.92
C ILE A 58 8.53 2.08 4.25
N GLY A 59 9.03 2.91 3.34
CA GLY A 59 10.31 2.68 2.66
C GLY A 59 11.49 2.63 3.65
N LEU A 60 11.51 3.55 4.63
CA LEU A 60 12.49 3.51 5.72
C LEU A 60 12.37 2.23 6.56
N ALA A 61 11.14 1.79 6.87
CA ALA A 61 10.91 0.54 7.58
C ALA A 61 11.43 -0.67 6.78
N MET A 62 11.27 -0.69 5.45
CA MET A 62 11.82 -1.73 4.58
C MET A 62 13.34 -1.76 4.56
N VAL A 63 14.00 -0.59 4.47
CA VAL A 63 15.46 -0.50 4.53
C VAL A 63 15.98 -0.93 5.92
N ASN A 64 15.30 -0.54 6.99
CA ASN A 64 15.64 -0.95 8.35
C ASN A 64 15.46 -2.47 8.55
N PHE A 65 14.40 -3.06 7.99
CA PHE A 65 14.22 -4.51 7.96
C PHE A 65 15.37 -5.19 7.23
N SER A 66 15.69 -4.72 6.01
CA SER A 66 16.74 -5.28 5.17
C SER A 66 18.12 -5.24 5.82
N SER A 67 18.43 -4.16 6.53
CA SER A 67 19.68 -4.03 7.29
C SER A 67 19.87 -5.12 8.35
N GLY A 68 18.77 -5.65 8.92
CA GLY A 68 18.80 -6.73 9.91
C GLY A 68 18.63 -8.14 9.33
N ALA A 69 18.27 -8.24 8.04
CA ALA A 69 17.89 -9.49 7.38
C ALA A 69 18.90 -9.90 6.28
N ASN A 70 20.20 -9.68 6.49
CA ASN A 70 21.25 -9.97 5.48
C ASN A 70 21.00 -9.28 4.12
N SER A 71 20.61 -8.00 4.13
CA SER A 71 20.22 -7.23 2.95
C SER A 71 18.94 -7.71 2.25
N GLU A 72 18.23 -8.71 2.77
CA GLU A 72 16.98 -9.23 2.17
C GLU A 72 15.80 -8.29 2.40
N LEU A 73 14.96 -8.13 1.38
CA LEU A 73 13.68 -7.45 1.47
C LEU A 73 12.59 -8.38 2.03
N PRO A 74 11.51 -7.82 2.60
CA PRO A 74 10.34 -8.62 2.98
C PRO A 74 9.81 -9.41 1.79
N LEU A 75 9.30 -10.61 2.06
CA LEU A 75 8.51 -11.34 1.07
C LEU A 75 7.14 -10.68 0.92
N LEU A 76 6.49 -10.90 -0.23
CA LEU A 76 5.11 -10.44 -0.46
C LEU A 76 4.19 -11.03 0.62
N VAL A 77 4.29 -12.34 0.80
CA VAL A 77 3.69 -13.12 1.89
C VAL A 77 4.65 -14.26 2.23
N ASP A 78 5.05 -14.36 3.49
CA ASP A 78 5.91 -15.40 4.04
C ASP A 78 5.04 -16.43 4.78
N PRO A 79 5.01 -17.72 4.39
CA PRO A 79 4.32 -18.74 5.14
C PRO A 79 5.04 -18.90 6.47
N ASN A 80 4.31 -18.75 7.58
CA ASN A 80 4.90 -18.95 8.89
C ASN A 80 5.16 -20.45 9.10
N GLN A 81 6.39 -20.88 8.81
CA GLN A 81 6.82 -22.28 8.79
C GLN A 81 6.76 -22.99 10.16
N ARG A 82 6.25 -22.35 11.22
CA ARG A 82 6.12 -22.98 12.53
C ARG A 82 5.02 -24.06 12.59
N VAL A 83 4.18 -24.20 11.56
CA VAL A 83 2.94 -24.98 11.67
C VAL A 83 2.83 -26.21 10.74
N SER A 84 3.86 -26.58 9.98
CA SER A 84 3.85 -27.94 9.40
C SER A 84 5.22 -28.61 9.33
N SER A 85 5.36 -29.70 10.07
CA SER A 85 6.39 -30.73 9.84
C SER A 85 5.85 -31.93 9.06
N ASP A 86 4.57 -31.93 8.68
CA ASP A 86 3.94 -33.01 7.91
C ASP A 86 3.45 -32.49 6.55
N GLU A 87 3.63 -33.30 5.51
CA GLU A 87 3.47 -33.03 4.07
C GLU A 87 2.05 -32.67 3.60
N ALA A 88 1.13 -32.30 4.50
CA ALA A 88 -0.17 -31.76 4.16
C ALA A 88 -0.30 -30.35 4.75
N PRO A 89 -0.73 -29.34 3.96
CA PRO A 89 -1.09 -28.04 4.53
C PRO A 89 -2.14 -28.30 5.61
N ASN A 90 -1.83 -27.95 6.86
CA ASN A 90 -2.79 -27.96 7.95
C ASN A 90 -4.05 -27.21 7.47
N ALA A 91 -5.23 -27.64 7.88
CA ALA A 91 -6.49 -27.01 7.49
C ALA A 91 -6.56 -25.50 7.84
N ASN A 92 -5.58 -25.00 8.62
CA ASN A 92 -5.44 -23.61 9.05
C ASN A 92 -4.15 -22.92 8.54
N ALA A 93 -3.45 -23.45 7.53
CA ALA A 93 -2.24 -22.89 6.89
C ALA A 93 -2.39 -21.45 6.36
N SER A 94 -3.64 -21.00 6.23
CA SER A 94 -4.00 -19.70 5.67
C SER A 94 -4.24 -18.64 6.76
N HIS A 95 -3.82 -18.84 8.00
CA HIS A 95 -4.07 -17.87 9.09
C HIS A 95 -2.79 -17.26 9.66
N ASP A 96 -1.64 -17.85 9.39
CA ASP A 96 -0.35 -17.41 9.93
C ASP A 96 0.59 -16.79 8.88
N ASP A 97 0.15 -16.73 7.63
CA ASP A 97 0.84 -16.04 6.54
C ASP A 97 1.19 -14.58 6.91
N LEU A 98 2.48 -14.26 6.81
CA LEU A 98 3.05 -12.96 7.13
C LEU A 98 3.17 -12.12 5.86
N THR A 99 2.26 -11.17 5.67
CA THR A 99 2.39 -10.20 4.57
C THR A 99 3.61 -9.30 4.75
N TRP A 100 4.04 -8.64 3.67
CA TRP A 100 5.06 -7.59 3.78
C TRP A 100 4.67 -6.51 4.80
N CYS A 101 3.37 -6.19 4.92
CA CYS A 101 2.88 -5.22 5.90
C CYS A 101 3.09 -5.73 7.33
N THR A 102 2.70 -6.98 7.64
CA THR A 102 2.81 -7.53 9.00
C THR A 102 4.27 -7.66 9.43
N THR A 103 5.16 -7.92 8.47
CA THR A 103 6.60 -8.01 8.65
C THR A 103 7.23 -6.66 9.02
N LEU A 104 6.70 -5.57 8.48
CA LEU A 104 7.21 -4.22 8.74
C LEU A 104 6.67 -3.58 10.02
N LEU A 105 5.58 -4.09 10.61
CA LEU A 105 4.96 -3.51 11.82
C LEU A 105 5.95 -3.20 12.96
N PRO A 106 6.91 -4.07 13.33
CA PRO A 106 7.92 -3.76 14.35
C PRO A 106 8.78 -2.54 14.02
N PHE A 107 9.07 -2.30 12.75
CA PHE A 107 9.88 -1.18 12.24
C PHE A 107 9.06 0.10 12.08
N LEU A 108 7.75 0.01 12.28
CA LEU A 108 6.79 1.12 12.29
C LEU A 108 6.28 1.39 13.72
N ASP A 109 7.10 1.12 14.74
CA ASP A 109 6.80 1.29 16.17
C ASP A 109 5.60 0.47 16.70
N ASN A 110 5.21 -0.60 15.99
CA ASN A 110 4.08 -1.47 16.36
C ASN A 110 4.52 -2.83 16.93
N VAL A 111 5.64 -2.88 17.67
CA VAL A 111 6.21 -4.12 18.25
C VAL A 111 5.22 -4.85 19.17
N GLY A 112 4.56 -4.14 20.08
CA GLY A 112 3.62 -4.74 21.03
C GLY A 112 2.35 -5.28 20.36
N PHE A 113 1.90 -4.64 19.28
CA PHE A 113 0.83 -5.16 18.45
C PHE A 113 1.29 -6.44 17.73
N ARG A 114 2.48 -6.41 17.12
CA ARG A 114 3.03 -7.56 16.39
C ARG A 114 3.13 -8.81 17.27
N GLN A 115 3.62 -8.67 18.51
CA GLN A 115 3.69 -9.80 19.44
C GLN A 115 2.32 -10.42 19.77
N ARG A 116 1.28 -9.60 19.90
CA ARG A 116 -0.10 -10.08 20.12
C ARG A 116 -0.67 -10.77 18.88
N TRP A 117 -0.37 -10.20 17.72
CA TRP A 117 -0.74 -10.78 16.43
C TRP A 117 -0.08 -12.15 16.25
N ASP A 118 1.22 -12.28 16.51
CA ASP A 118 1.94 -13.56 16.41
C ASP A 118 1.35 -14.61 17.36
N ALA A 119 1.00 -14.23 18.58
CA ALA A 119 0.37 -15.13 19.54
C ALA A 119 -1.00 -15.63 19.04
N ALA A 120 -1.84 -14.75 18.49
CA ALA A 120 -3.14 -15.11 17.95
C ALA A 120 -3.01 -15.96 16.67
N ALA A 121 -2.09 -15.60 15.77
CA ALA A 121 -1.82 -16.32 14.54
C ALA A 121 -1.34 -17.75 14.80
N ASN A 122 -0.40 -17.93 15.74
CA ASN A 122 0.10 -19.26 16.10
C ASN A 122 -1.03 -20.17 16.64
N LEU A 123 -1.93 -19.62 17.47
CA LEU A 123 -3.09 -20.37 17.99
C LEU A 123 -4.13 -20.66 16.90
N ALA A 124 -4.36 -19.73 15.98
CA ALA A 124 -5.30 -19.90 14.87
C ALA A 124 -4.82 -20.98 13.88
N ALA A 125 -3.51 -21.13 13.73
CA ALA A 125 -2.91 -22.11 12.82
C ALA A 125 -2.84 -23.54 13.40
N GLU A 126 -3.07 -23.74 14.71
CA GLU A 126 -3.03 -25.07 15.32
C GLU A 126 -3.96 -26.08 14.61
N PRO A 127 -3.56 -27.37 14.46
CA PRO A 127 -4.36 -28.37 13.74
C PRO A 127 -5.75 -28.63 14.35
N SER A 128 -5.89 -28.46 15.67
CA SER A 128 -7.19 -28.46 16.34
C SER A 128 -7.80 -27.07 16.24
N THR A 129 -8.66 -26.86 15.22
CA THR A 129 -9.30 -25.58 14.92
C THR A 129 -9.81 -24.86 16.18
N ASN A 130 -9.15 -23.75 16.54
CA ASN A 130 -9.54 -22.87 17.63
C ASN A 130 -10.34 -21.68 17.06
N ALA A 131 -11.67 -21.83 16.97
CA ALA A 131 -12.56 -20.83 16.38
C ALA A 131 -12.44 -19.45 17.05
N ASP A 132 -12.19 -19.42 18.36
CA ASP A 132 -11.99 -18.17 19.10
C ASP A 132 -10.68 -17.48 18.70
N ALA A 133 -9.59 -18.24 18.50
CA ALA A 133 -8.32 -17.70 18.03
C ALA A 133 -8.43 -17.14 16.61
N ILE A 134 -9.14 -17.82 15.71
CA ILE A 134 -9.42 -17.33 14.34
C ILE A 134 -10.22 -16.02 14.39
N ALA A 135 -11.26 -15.95 15.23
CA ALA A 135 -12.04 -14.72 15.40
C ALA A 135 -11.22 -13.56 15.99
N GLN A 136 -10.33 -13.86 16.94
CA GLN A 136 -9.40 -12.88 17.51
C GLN A 136 -8.42 -12.36 16.45
N LEU A 137 -7.82 -13.25 15.65
CA LEU A 137 -6.93 -12.88 14.56
C LEU A 137 -7.65 -12.02 13.51
N ALA A 138 -8.87 -12.39 13.11
CA ALA A 138 -9.67 -11.61 12.18
C ALA A 138 -9.98 -10.20 12.73
N ALA A 139 -10.22 -10.08 14.04
CA ALA A 139 -10.40 -8.79 14.69
C ALA A 139 -9.11 -7.95 14.71
N LEU A 140 -7.94 -8.59 14.86
CA LEU A 140 -6.65 -7.92 14.77
C LEU A 140 -6.37 -7.44 13.33
N ASN A 141 -6.63 -8.28 12.33
CA ASN A 141 -6.47 -7.95 10.91
C ASN A 141 -7.37 -6.80 10.44
N ALA A 142 -8.51 -6.61 11.13
CA ALA A 142 -9.42 -5.50 10.87
C ALA A 142 -8.95 -4.14 11.42
N ILE A 143 -7.88 -4.09 12.22
CA ILE A 143 -7.34 -2.84 12.77
C ILE A 143 -6.73 -2.00 11.65
N ARG A 144 -7.00 -0.70 11.68
CA ARG A 144 -6.48 0.25 10.70
C ARG A 144 -5.19 0.88 11.21
N PHE A 145 -4.16 0.85 10.38
CA PHE A 145 -2.92 1.62 10.58
C PHE A 145 -2.89 2.82 9.63
N PRO A 146 -2.93 4.07 10.13
CA PRO A 146 -2.91 5.26 9.28
C PRO A 146 -1.71 5.32 8.34
N VAL A 147 -0.57 4.72 8.72
CA VAL A 147 0.64 4.66 7.90
C VAL A 147 0.47 3.85 6.61
N PHE A 148 -0.44 2.87 6.58
CA PHE A 148 -0.72 2.06 5.38
C PHE A 148 -1.80 2.65 4.47
N THR A 149 -2.43 3.77 4.87
CA THR A 149 -3.54 4.38 4.12
C THR A 149 -3.18 5.77 3.62
N CYS A 150 -3.55 6.09 2.39
CA CYS A 150 -3.46 7.45 1.86
C CYS A 150 -4.74 8.23 2.21
N PRO A 151 -4.68 9.43 2.81
CA PRO A 151 -5.88 10.21 3.12
C PRO A 151 -6.74 10.62 1.91
N ASP A 152 -6.22 10.54 0.69
CA ASP A 152 -6.97 10.79 -0.56
C ASP A 152 -7.68 9.53 -1.09
N ASP A 153 -7.41 8.35 -0.51
CA ASP A 153 -8.08 7.10 -0.85
C ASP A 153 -9.41 6.99 -0.09
N GLU A 154 -10.50 6.81 -0.82
CA GLU A 154 -11.84 6.66 -0.24
C GLU A 154 -11.97 5.39 0.60
N SER A 155 -11.20 4.35 0.28
CA SER A 155 -11.18 3.08 0.99
C SER A 155 -10.35 3.12 2.27
N ALA A 156 -9.66 4.23 2.56
CA ALA A 156 -8.82 4.39 3.75
C ALA A 156 -9.58 4.22 5.07
N ILE A 157 -10.92 4.34 5.07
CA ILE A 157 -11.76 4.14 6.26
C ILE A 157 -12.14 2.69 6.50
N ASP A 158 -11.87 1.79 5.55
CA ASP A 158 -12.24 0.39 5.66
C ASP A 158 -11.40 -0.32 6.72
N ARG A 159 -11.94 -1.44 7.20
CA ARG A 159 -11.25 -2.30 8.17
C ARG A 159 -10.01 -2.88 7.51
N GLY A 160 -8.87 -2.75 8.18
CA GLY A 160 -7.58 -3.21 7.66
C GLY A 160 -7.15 -2.59 6.32
N ALA A 161 -7.67 -1.41 5.95
CA ALA A 161 -7.40 -0.79 4.66
C ALA A 161 -5.91 -0.64 4.34
N LEU A 162 -5.57 -0.87 3.07
CA LEU A 162 -4.25 -0.67 2.48
C LEU A 162 -4.43 0.22 1.25
N SER A 163 -3.56 1.22 1.09
CA SER A 163 -3.53 2.09 -0.12
C SER A 163 -2.20 2.00 -0.88
N TYR A 164 -1.21 1.32 -0.32
CA TYR A 164 0.13 1.19 -0.86
C TYR A 164 0.41 -0.27 -1.19
N VAL A 165 1.00 -0.53 -2.34
CA VAL A 165 1.27 -1.87 -2.86
C VAL A 165 2.71 -1.97 -3.34
N VAL A 166 3.24 -3.18 -3.32
CA VAL A 166 4.64 -3.46 -3.67
C VAL A 166 4.79 -3.99 -5.09
N ASN A 167 5.96 -3.80 -5.69
CA ASN A 167 6.25 -4.28 -7.05
C ASN A 167 6.38 -5.81 -7.09
N ILE A 168 5.43 -6.47 -7.74
CA ILE A 168 5.41 -7.93 -7.95
C ILE A 168 5.80 -8.32 -9.39
N GLY A 169 6.24 -7.35 -10.20
CA GLY A 169 6.78 -7.57 -11.54
C GLY A 169 5.72 -7.80 -12.61
N TYR A 170 5.97 -8.78 -13.47
CA TYR A 170 5.01 -9.15 -14.50
C TYR A 170 3.91 -10.04 -13.94
N VAL A 171 2.68 -9.73 -14.34
CA VAL A 171 1.47 -10.47 -13.96
C VAL A 171 0.73 -10.91 -15.21
N THR A 172 -0.14 -11.90 -15.10
CA THR A 172 -0.96 -12.41 -16.21
C THR A 172 -2.39 -12.62 -15.74
N ALA A 173 -3.36 -12.82 -16.64
CA ALA A 173 -4.73 -13.13 -16.23
C ALA A 173 -4.87 -14.45 -15.44
N ASN A 174 -3.86 -15.33 -15.47
CA ASN A 174 -3.82 -16.53 -14.62
C ASN A 174 -3.62 -16.16 -13.14
N TYR A 175 -3.06 -14.97 -12.84
CA TYR A 175 -3.03 -14.42 -11.47
C TYR A 175 -4.45 -14.26 -10.85
N ASN A 176 -5.51 -14.35 -11.64
CA ASN A 176 -6.90 -14.31 -11.18
C ASN A 176 -7.67 -15.61 -11.45
N LYS A 177 -7.06 -16.69 -11.94
CA LYS A 177 -7.83 -17.83 -12.45
C LYS A 177 -7.40 -19.22 -12.00
N THR A 178 -6.20 -19.41 -11.48
CA THR A 178 -5.71 -20.76 -11.15
C THR A 178 -4.66 -20.66 -10.04
N GLY A 179 -5.06 -20.79 -8.79
CA GLY A 179 -4.15 -20.80 -7.64
C GLY A 179 -4.73 -21.58 -6.47
N VAL A 180 -3.88 -22.06 -5.56
CA VAL A 180 -4.34 -22.60 -4.27
C VAL A 180 -5.07 -21.46 -3.55
N TYR A 181 -6.26 -21.70 -3.00
CA TYR A 181 -7.10 -20.66 -2.36
C TYR A 181 -7.66 -19.56 -3.30
N TYR A 182 -7.84 -19.83 -4.59
CA TYR A 182 -8.60 -18.93 -5.46
C TYR A 182 -10.04 -18.69 -4.96
N ASP A 183 -10.44 -17.43 -4.80
CA ASP A 183 -11.81 -17.04 -4.47
C ASP A 183 -12.56 -16.60 -5.75
N ALA A 184 -13.49 -17.46 -6.19
CA ALA A 184 -14.31 -17.20 -7.37
C ALA A 184 -15.25 -15.98 -7.24
N SER A 185 -15.52 -15.49 -6.02
CA SER A 185 -16.42 -14.37 -5.76
C SER A 185 -15.74 -13.00 -5.94
N THR A 186 -14.47 -12.91 -5.57
CA THR A 186 -13.62 -11.74 -5.74
C THR A 186 -12.87 -11.79 -7.07
N GLY A 187 -12.59 -12.99 -7.56
CA GLY A 187 -11.76 -13.26 -8.73
C GLY A 187 -10.27 -13.16 -8.43
N VAL A 188 -9.86 -13.08 -7.16
CA VAL A 188 -8.46 -12.95 -6.73
C VAL A 188 -7.97 -14.30 -6.20
N GLY A 189 -6.67 -14.57 -6.29
CA GLY A 189 -6.09 -15.77 -5.71
C GLY A 189 -4.67 -15.61 -5.17
N HIS A 190 -4.28 -16.61 -4.39
CA HIS A 190 -2.93 -16.81 -3.89
C HIS A 190 -2.10 -17.52 -4.97
N HIS A 191 -1.07 -16.83 -5.48
CA HIS A 191 -0.15 -17.38 -6.48
C HIS A 191 1.07 -17.98 -5.82
N PRO A 192 1.26 -19.31 -5.88
CA PRO A 192 2.45 -19.92 -5.31
C PRO A 192 3.68 -19.40 -6.04
N ALA A 193 4.83 -19.43 -5.37
CA ALA A 193 6.02 -18.79 -5.88
C ALA A 193 6.54 -19.36 -7.21
N GLY A 194 6.22 -20.62 -7.53
CA GLY A 194 6.53 -21.28 -8.81
C GLY A 194 5.64 -20.86 -9.99
N ASP A 195 4.44 -20.34 -9.75
CA ASP A 195 3.50 -19.97 -10.80
C ASP A 195 3.58 -18.44 -11.03
N GLY A 196 4.20 -18.05 -12.14
CA GLY A 196 4.05 -16.70 -12.73
C GLY A 196 2.93 -16.66 -13.77
N GLY A 197 2.32 -17.82 -14.06
CA GLY A 197 1.34 -18.02 -15.12
C GLY A 197 1.83 -17.54 -16.48
N LEU A 198 3.15 -17.44 -16.70
CA LEU A 198 3.76 -16.91 -17.92
C LEU A 198 3.89 -18.01 -18.96
N ASP A 199 4.20 -19.23 -18.54
CA ASP A 199 4.17 -20.43 -19.38
C ASP A 199 2.78 -21.11 -19.42
N GLY A 200 1.88 -20.75 -18.51
CA GLY A 200 0.52 -21.28 -18.45
C GLY A 200 0.40 -22.70 -17.88
N ASP A 201 1.46 -23.23 -17.26
CA ASP A 201 1.42 -24.46 -16.48
C ASP A 201 1.71 -24.16 -15.00
N PRO A 202 0.69 -24.21 -14.12
CA PRO A 202 0.85 -23.86 -12.71
C PRO A 202 1.72 -24.84 -11.91
N ALA A 203 2.12 -25.98 -12.51
CA ALA A 203 2.91 -27.02 -11.85
C ALA A 203 4.41 -26.94 -12.14
N THR A 204 4.86 -26.11 -13.09
CA THR A 204 6.27 -25.97 -13.45
C THR A 204 6.96 -24.90 -12.60
N THR A 205 8.29 -24.91 -12.65
CA THR A 205 9.14 -23.89 -12.01
C THR A 205 9.88 -23.05 -13.03
N ASP A 206 9.50 -23.17 -14.31
CA ASP A 206 10.25 -22.64 -15.45
C ASP A 206 10.11 -21.12 -15.57
N ASP A 207 9.04 -20.55 -14.98
CA ASP A 207 8.76 -19.11 -14.92
C ASP A 207 9.55 -18.35 -13.84
N ILE A 208 10.22 -19.07 -12.93
CA ILE A 208 10.93 -18.48 -11.80
C ILE A 208 11.95 -17.43 -12.23
N PRO A 209 12.90 -17.70 -13.15
CA PRO A 209 13.90 -16.71 -13.53
C PRO A 209 13.28 -15.40 -14.03
N VAL A 210 12.15 -15.48 -14.73
CA VAL A 210 11.44 -14.32 -15.25
C VAL A 210 10.79 -13.51 -14.12
N LYS A 211 10.17 -14.18 -13.16
CA LYS A 211 9.55 -13.53 -12.00
C LYS A 211 10.57 -12.77 -11.16
N PHE A 212 11.71 -13.40 -10.87
CA PHE A 212 12.82 -12.80 -10.12
C PHE A 212 13.51 -11.65 -10.88
N ALA A 213 13.49 -11.68 -12.23
CA ALA A 213 14.04 -10.61 -13.05
C ALA A 213 13.09 -9.41 -13.23
N SER A 214 11.79 -9.56 -12.98
CA SER A 214 10.79 -8.53 -13.27
C SER A 214 10.18 -7.84 -12.04
N GLY A 215 10.15 -8.51 -10.89
CA GLY A 215 9.55 -8.00 -9.65
C GLY A 215 10.54 -7.86 -8.50
N VAL A 216 10.12 -7.17 -7.44
CA VAL A 216 10.93 -6.94 -6.23
C VAL A 216 10.43 -7.78 -5.05
N PHE A 217 9.12 -7.99 -4.95
CA PHE A 217 8.50 -8.71 -3.85
C PHE A 217 7.80 -9.96 -4.37
N TRP A 218 8.13 -11.11 -3.79
CA TRP A 218 7.56 -12.40 -4.16
C TRP A 218 7.22 -13.23 -2.93
N ARG A 219 6.42 -14.27 -3.15
CA ARG A 219 6.22 -15.35 -2.19
C ARG A 219 7.43 -16.30 -2.21
N PRO A 220 7.79 -16.96 -1.10
CA PRO A 220 9.02 -17.74 -1.03
C PRO A 220 8.97 -19.00 -1.88
N PHE A 221 10.09 -19.29 -2.52
CA PHE A 221 10.33 -20.54 -3.24
C PHE A 221 11.69 -21.14 -2.84
N THR A 222 12.75 -20.32 -2.94
CA THR A 222 14.15 -20.73 -2.66
C THR A 222 15.12 -19.56 -2.39
N SER A 223 14.71 -18.32 -2.67
CA SER A 223 15.55 -17.13 -2.56
C SER A 223 14.71 -15.89 -2.23
N ARG A 224 15.33 -14.85 -1.68
CA ARG A 224 14.75 -13.56 -1.31
C ARG A 224 15.44 -12.42 -2.05
N MET A 225 14.71 -11.35 -2.33
CA MET A 225 15.27 -10.20 -3.04
C MET A 225 16.21 -9.51 -2.08
N SER A 226 17.38 -9.08 -2.53
CA SER A 226 18.26 -8.25 -1.70
C SER A 226 18.46 -6.89 -2.34
N LEU A 227 18.72 -5.88 -1.50
CA LEU A 227 19.11 -4.56 -1.97
C LEU A 227 20.41 -4.61 -2.79
N ASP A 228 21.30 -5.55 -2.46
CA ASP A 228 22.55 -5.76 -3.21
C ASP A 228 22.27 -6.28 -4.63
N PHE A 229 21.35 -7.24 -4.78
CA PHE A 229 20.94 -7.73 -6.10
C PHE A 229 20.34 -6.62 -6.96
N ILE A 230 19.48 -5.79 -6.37
CA ILE A 230 18.89 -4.63 -7.05
C ILE A 230 19.99 -3.62 -7.43
N SER A 231 20.95 -3.38 -6.54
CA SER A 231 22.06 -2.46 -6.79
C SER A 231 22.96 -2.92 -7.94
N GLU A 232 23.11 -4.23 -8.16
CA GLU A 232 23.90 -4.79 -9.27
C GLU A 232 23.15 -4.77 -10.62
N GLY A 233 21.81 -4.75 -10.58
CA GLY A 233 20.93 -4.74 -11.75
C GLY A 233 20.65 -3.35 -12.32
N ASP A 234 19.39 -2.92 -12.22
CA ASP A 234 18.89 -1.62 -12.65
C ASP A 234 19.26 -0.48 -11.66
N GLY A 235 19.56 -0.85 -10.42
CA GLY A 235 20.03 0.05 -9.38
C GLY A 235 18.91 0.59 -8.50
N ILE A 236 19.21 0.78 -7.21
CA ILE A 236 18.28 1.19 -6.14
C ILE A 236 17.53 2.53 -6.38
N SER A 237 17.94 3.33 -7.38
CA SER A 237 17.28 4.59 -7.73
C SER A 237 16.38 4.48 -8.96
N GLN A 238 16.38 3.34 -9.65
CA GLN A 238 15.61 3.11 -10.89
C GLN A 238 14.56 2.03 -10.73
N THR A 239 14.77 1.08 -9.83
CA THR A 239 13.79 0.06 -9.49
C THR A 239 12.61 0.66 -8.77
N LEU A 240 11.39 0.41 -9.22
CA LEU A 240 10.20 0.81 -8.49
C LEU A 240 9.90 -0.21 -7.39
N MET A 241 9.83 0.20 -6.12
CA MET A 241 9.51 -0.70 -5.00
C MET A 241 8.07 -0.60 -4.54
N LEU A 242 7.55 0.61 -4.34
CA LEU A 242 6.17 0.84 -3.87
C LEU A 242 5.43 1.83 -4.74
N SER A 243 4.11 1.66 -4.80
CA SER A 243 3.18 2.58 -5.44
C SER A 243 1.89 2.70 -4.64
N GLU A 244 1.18 3.81 -4.81
CA GLU A 244 -0.23 3.86 -4.41
C GLU A 244 -1.10 3.05 -5.37
N ASN A 245 -2.15 2.44 -4.82
CA ASN A 245 -3.19 1.77 -5.58
C ASN A 245 -4.52 1.83 -4.82
N LEU A 246 -5.52 2.46 -5.41
CA LEU A 246 -6.88 2.57 -4.88
C LEU A 246 -7.62 1.22 -4.84
N GLN A 247 -7.15 0.23 -5.57
CA GLN A 247 -7.69 -1.14 -5.59
C GLN A 247 -6.86 -2.10 -4.73
N ALA A 248 -5.98 -1.60 -3.88
CA ALA A 248 -5.34 -2.41 -2.86
C ALA A 248 -6.38 -3.03 -1.91
N GLY A 249 -6.03 -4.19 -1.34
CA GLY A 249 -6.91 -4.92 -0.43
C GLY A 249 -6.72 -4.47 1.02
N SER A 250 -6.45 -5.44 1.89
CA SER A 250 -6.14 -5.20 3.30
C SER A 250 -4.68 -5.52 3.63
N TRP A 251 -4.11 -4.88 4.66
CA TRP A 251 -2.70 -5.08 5.02
C TRP A 251 -2.38 -6.51 5.48
N ALA A 252 -3.38 -7.26 5.97
CA ALA A 252 -3.26 -8.66 6.36
C ALA A 252 -3.87 -9.64 5.34
N ASP A 253 -4.24 -9.14 4.16
CA ASP A 253 -4.74 -9.98 3.07
C ASP A 253 -3.63 -10.90 2.57
N GLN A 254 -3.96 -12.07 2.06
CA GLN A 254 -3.01 -12.99 1.46
C GLN A 254 -3.04 -12.90 -0.06
N ASP A 255 -4.06 -12.28 -0.62
CA ASP A 255 -4.19 -12.21 -2.06
C ASP A 255 -3.08 -11.40 -2.71
N THR A 256 -2.44 -11.99 -3.72
CA THR A 256 -1.29 -11.36 -4.41
C THR A 256 -1.71 -10.05 -5.06
N GLY A 257 -2.90 -10.03 -5.65
CA GLY A 257 -3.48 -8.85 -6.28
C GLY A 257 -3.88 -7.75 -5.30
N SER A 258 -4.12 -8.09 -4.04
CA SER A 258 -4.46 -7.14 -2.98
C SER A 258 -3.24 -6.42 -2.41
N LEU A 259 -2.07 -7.07 -2.47
CA LEU A 259 -0.83 -6.59 -1.84
C LEU A 259 0.17 -5.98 -2.83
N GLY A 260 0.05 -6.31 -4.12
CA GLY A 260 1.04 -5.98 -5.13
C GLY A 260 0.49 -5.24 -6.35
N PHE A 261 1.41 -4.65 -7.11
CA PHE A 261 1.16 -4.14 -8.46
C PHE A 261 2.19 -4.70 -9.43
N GLY A 262 1.78 -4.81 -10.69
CA GLY A 262 2.60 -5.32 -11.77
C GLY A 262 2.12 -4.87 -13.14
N ILE A 263 2.81 -5.33 -14.18
CA ILE A 263 2.39 -5.09 -15.56
C ILE A 263 1.74 -6.36 -16.07
N ASP A 264 0.47 -6.27 -16.47
CA ASP A 264 -0.21 -7.39 -17.09
C ASP A 264 0.35 -7.64 -18.50
N LEU A 265 0.83 -8.86 -18.70
CA LEU A 265 1.40 -9.36 -19.95
C LEU A 265 0.40 -10.18 -20.77
N GLN A 266 -0.89 -10.19 -20.42
CA GLN A 266 -1.89 -10.90 -21.20
C GLN A 266 -1.84 -10.44 -22.67
N GLY A 267 -1.55 -11.35 -23.61
CA GLY A 267 -1.38 -11.05 -25.04
C GLY A 267 0.08 -10.86 -25.52
N VAL A 268 1.05 -10.79 -24.60
CA VAL A 268 2.49 -10.77 -24.90
C VAL A 268 3.12 -12.15 -24.78
N SER A 269 2.77 -12.89 -23.73
CA SER A 269 3.21 -14.27 -23.57
C SER A 269 2.21 -15.21 -24.24
N PRO A 270 2.58 -15.92 -25.33
CA PRO A 270 1.87 -17.13 -25.68
C PRO A 270 2.17 -18.16 -24.58
N SER A 271 1.11 -18.74 -24.00
CA SER A 271 1.20 -19.90 -23.11
C SER A 271 2.27 -20.89 -23.61
N GLY A 272 3.32 -21.11 -22.82
CA GLY A 272 4.38 -22.08 -23.07
C GLY A 272 5.78 -21.52 -23.36
N SER A 273 6.03 -20.22 -23.18
CA SER A 273 7.37 -19.63 -23.41
C SER A 273 7.90 -18.86 -22.19
N THR A 274 9.01 -19.35 -21.64
CA THR A 274 9.81 -18.64 -20.61
C THR A 274 10.66 -17.50 -21.18
N THR A 275 10.71 -17.35 -22.51
CA THR A 275 11.43 -16.25 -23.15
C THR A 275 10.51 -15.03 -23.27
N LEU A 276 10.77 -14.00 -22.45
CA LEU A 276 10.13 -12.70 -22.60
C LEU A 276 10.66 -11.98 -23.84
N LYS A 277 9.86 -11.96 -24.91
CA LYS A 277 10.04 -11.01 -26.00
C LYS A 277 8.81 -10.12 -26.06
N LEU A 278 8.99 -8.82 -25.90
CA LEU A 278 7.92 -7.87 -26.19
C LEU A 278 7.52 -8.06 -27.67
N PRO A 279 6.24 -8.32 -27.98
CA PRO A 279 5.81 -8.56 -29.34
C PRO A 279 5.87 -7.24 -30.11
N ALA A 280 5.99 -7.31 -31.43
CA ALA A 280 5.75 -6.14 -32.26
C ALA A 280 4.31 -5.66 -32.03
N GLY A 281 4.14 -4.45 -31.50
CA GLY A 281 2.83 -3.90 -31.14
C GLY A 281 2.40 -4.10 -29.68
N PHE A 282 3.34 -4.32 -28.74
CA PHE A 282 3.05 -4.24 -27.30
C PHE A 282 2.30 -2.94 -26.97
N ASP A 283 1.11 -3.10 -26.39
CA ASP A 283 0.30 -2.01 -25.87
C ASP A 283 -0.04 -2.33 -24.42
N LEU A 284 0.17 -1.36 -23.53
CA LEU A 284 -0.28 -1.43 -22.15
C LEU A 284 -1.80 -1.53 -22.06
N LYS A 285 -2.53 -1.18 -23.12
CA LYS A 285 -3.95 -1.39 -23.27
C LYS A 285 -4.21 -2.59 -24.18
N ASN A 286 -4.56 -3.73 -23.59
CA ASN A 286 -5.03 -4.88 -24.33
C ASN A 286 -6.53 -4.74 -24.66
N THR A 287 -6.84 -4.38 -25.90
CA THR A 287 -8.22 -4.22 -26.39
C THR A 287 -8.95 -5.53 -26.66
N THR A 288 -8.25 -6.68 -26.75
CA THR A 288 -8.84 -7.99 -27.03
C THR A 288 -9.26 -8.72 -25.75
N ASN A 289 -8.49 -8.58 -24.66
CA ASN A 289 -8.80 -9.17 -23.36
C ASN A 289 -9.35 -8.17 -22.33
N SER A 290 -9.50 -6.88 -22.72
CA SER A 290 -9.97 -5.78 -21.86
C SER A 290 -9.07 -5.50 -20.65
N THR A 291 -7.82 -5.96 -20.68
CA THR A 291 -6.84 -5.62 -19.63
C THR A 291 -6.10 -4.35 -19.98
N ASP A 292 -5.84 -3.53 -18.97
CA ASP A 292 -5.19 -2.23 -19.11
C ASP A 292 -4.17 -2.14 -17.97
N SER A 293 -2.92 -1.87 -18.31
CA SER A 293 -1.80 -1.78 -17.36
C SER A 293 -1.39 -0.32 -17.15
N ARG A 294 -2.11 0.64 -17.74
CA ARG A 294 -1.76 2.07 -17.61
C ARG A 294 -2.06 2.59 -16.21
N ILE A 295 -1.21 3.49 -15.74
CA ILE A 295 -1.42 4.20 -14.48
C ILE A 295 -2.77 4.90 -14.49
N GLY A 296 -3.54 4.74 -13.41
CA GLY A 296 -4.85 5.39 -13.23
C GLY A 296 -5.99 4.83 -14.10
N SER A 297 -5.81 3.66 -14.72
CA SER A 297 -6.89 2.97 -15.44
C SER A 297 -7.74 2.05 -14.52
N ASN A 298 -8.91 1.62 -14.98
CA ASN A 298 -10.02 0.96 -14.24
C ASN A 298 -10.13 1.30 -12.73
N LEU A 299 -10.26 2.60 -12.43
CA LEU A 299 -10.49 3.12 -11.06
C LEU A 299 -11.75 2.56 -10.35
N LYS A 300 -12.63 1.88 -11.10
CA LYS A 300 -13.86 1.24 -10.60
C LYS A 300 -13.75 -0.27 -10.43
N ALA A 301 -12.56 -0.85 -10.66
CA ALA A 301 -12.36 -2.27 -10.43
C ALA A 301 -12.52 -2.60 -8.93
N LYS A 302 -12.88 -3.85 -8.64
CA LYS A 302 -12.91 -4.34 -7.25
C LYS A 302 -11.49 -4.32 -6.66
N LYS A 303 -11.39 -4.31 -5.34
CA LYS A 303 -10.13 -4.51 -4.64
C LYS A 303 -9.47 -5.83 -5.07
N GLY A 304 -8.15 -5.83 -5.19
CA GLY A 304 -7.36 -6.98 -5.62
C GLY A 304 -7.42 -7.30 -7.13
N GLN A 305 -8.25 -6.60 -7.91
CA GLN A 305 -8.50 -6.90 -9.33
C GLN A 305 -7.81 -5.96 -10.32
N ALA A 306 -7.20 -4.87 -9.84
CA ALA A 306 -6.43 -3.95 -10.68
C ALA A 306 -5.02 -3.79 -10.11
N TRP A 307 -4.08 -4.54 -10.68
CA TRP A 307 -2.70 -4.62 -10.21
C TRP A 307 -1.82 -3.51 -10.75
N ARG A 308 -2.29 -2.26 -10.78
CA ARG A 308 -1.52 -1.15 -11.36
C ARG A 308 -1.60 0.10 -10.49
N PRO A 309 -0.57 0.95 -10.53
CA PRO A 309 -0.56 2.24 -9.84
C PRO A 309 -1.82 3.07 -10.13
N SER A 310 -2.47 3.55 -9.08
CA SER A 310 -3.65 4.42 -9.19
C SER A 310 -3.77 5.35 -7.99
N SER A 311 -4.29 6.56 -8.20
CA SER A 311 -4.44 7.57 -7.15
C SER A 311 -5.58 8.54 -7.47
N ASN A 312 -6.18 9.09 -6.41
CA ASN A 312 -7.23 10.11 -6.46
C ASN A 312 -6.67 11.55 -6.36
N HIS A 313 -5.35 11.72 -6.39
CA HIS A 313 -4.76 13.05 -6.38
C HIS A 313 -5.28 13.90 -7.56
N PRO A 314 -5.55 15.20 -7.38
CA PRO A 314 -6.14 16.06 -8.42
C PRO A 314 -5.35 16.10 -9.75
N SER A 315 -4.05 15.84 -9.70
CA SER A 315 -3.17 15.78 -10.88
C SER A 315 -3.24 14.46 -11.66
N GLY A 316 -3.89 13.41 -11.12
CA GLY A 316 -3.83 12.04 -11.65
C GLY A 316 -2.47 11.34 -11.47
N ALA A 317 -1.47 12.04 -10.94
CA ALA A 317 -0.17 11.48 -10.60
C ALA A 317 -0.27 10.51 -9.42
N VAL A 318 0.52 9.44 -9.49
CA VAL A 318 0.64 8.43 -8.43
C VAL A 318 1.95 8.64 -7.68
N ASN A 319 1.93 8.53 -6.36
CA ASN A 319 3.17 8.53 -5.58
C ASN A 319 3.82 7.15 -5.66
N VAL A 320 5.14 7.15 -5.79
CA VAL A 320 5.95 5.95 -5.87
C VAL A 320 7.22 6.07 -5.06
N ILE A 321 7.78 4.94 -4.66
CA ILE A 321 9.11 4.83 -4.08
C ILE A 321 9.95 3.95 -5.00
N PHE A 322 11.15 4.45 -5.29
CA PHE A 322 12.23 3.69 -5.89
C PHE A 322 13.05 3.05 -4.78
#